data_AF-H2IS24-F1
#
_entry.id   AF-H2IS24-F1
#
_cell.length_a   1.000
_cell.length_b   1.000
_cell.length_c   1.000
_cell.angle_alpha   90.00
_cell.angle_beta   90.00
_cell.angle_gamma   90.00
#
_symmetry.space_group_name_H-M   'P 1'
#
loop_
_entity.id
_entity.type
_entity.pdbx_description
1 polymer ?
#
loop_
_entity_poly.entity_id
_entity_poly.type
_entity_poly.pdbx_seq_one_letter_code
_entity_poly.pdbx_strand_id
1 'polypeptide(L)'
;MISDRKRIFQGWKIIVLPLIPTVFILLFILHGFSVKKDRAVFPVNIPCRGNMIVEARYDNQSAKLVSTLYFSFLDNHKILVSLSGTGYLYDEKGNITQRKTLLRNIYYDYIHESTHSSTYSLTSSQINIDSVDNMDWQISSLLLLNSFFLTGHTDTLALKKYDDNTLLIESNQSPVALCVFKKIF
;
A
#
# COMPACT_ATOMS: atom_id res chain seq x y z
N MET A 1 22.14 -48.19 60.12
CA MET A 1 22.16 -46.86 59.48
C MET A 1 22.36 -47.04 57.98
N ILE A 2 21.29 -46.97 57.19
CA ILE A 2 21.36 -47.02 55.72
C ILE A 2 20.85 -45.69 55.18
N SER A 3 21.65 -45.10 54.31
CA SER A 3 21.61 -43.73 53.83
C SER A 3 20.50 -43.50 52.79
N ASP A 4 19.51 -42.68 53.15
CA ASP A 4 18.32 -42.36 52.34
C ASP A 4 18.55 -41.12 51.43
N ARG A 5 19.70 -41.04 50.76
CA ARG A 5 20.11 -39.83 50.00
C ARG A 5 19.93 -39.89 48.48
N LYS A 6 19.15 -40.84 47.93
CA LYS A 6 19.00 -41.00 46.47
C LYS A 6 17.65 -40.58 45.85
N ARG A 7 16.63 -40.21 46.65
CA ARG A 7 15.29 -39.89 46.09
C ARG A 7 15.04 -38.45 45.67
N ILE A 8 15.85 -37.48 46.12
CA ILE A 8 15.57 -36.05 45.88
C ILE A 8 15.97 -35.61 44.46
N PHE A 9 16.95 -36.27 43.83
CA PHE A 9 17.47 -35.86 42.51
C PHE A 9 16.62 -36.32 41.30
N GLN A 10 15.66 -37.23 41.51
CA GLN A 10 14.85 -37.79 40.42
C GLN A 10 13.55 -37.02 40.16
N GLY A 11 12.95 -36.40 41.18
CA GLY A 11 11.73 -35.60 41.05
C GLY A 11 11.95 -34.25 40.33
N TRP A 12 13.16 -33.70 40.43
CA TRP A 12 13.47 -32.38 39.83
C TRP A 12 13.56 -32.45 38.30
N LYS A 13 14.05 -33.56 37.74
CA LYS A 13 14.09 -33.76 36.28
C LYS A 13 12.70 -33.93 35.65
N ILE A 14 11.73 -34.48 36.39
CA ILE A 14 10.38 -34.74 35.86
C ILE A 14 9.55 -33.45 35.75
N ILE A 15 9.80 -32.47 36.63
CA ILE A 15 9.09 -31.18 36.60
C ILE A 15 9.73 -30.22 35.58
N VAL A 16 11.06 -30.25 35.43
CA VAL A 16 11.79 -29.33 34.54
C VAL A 16 11.60 -29.68 33.06
N LEU A 17 11.49 -30.96 32.70
CA LEU A 17 11.37 -31.42 31.31
C LEU A 17 10.11 -30.91 30.55
N PRO A 18 8.89 -30.90 31.14
CA PRO A 18 7.70 -30.34 30.49
C PRO A 18 7.60 -28.81 30.58
N LEU A 19 8.38 -28.17 31.46
CA LEU A 19 8.43 -26.72 31.64
C LEU A 19 9.17 -26.02 30.48
N ILE A 20 10.15 -26.70 29.89
CA ILE A 20 10.91 -26.18 28.74
C ILE A 20 9.99 -25.94 27.53
N PRO A 21 9.23 -26.94 27.01
CA PRO A 21 8.39 -26.72 25.84
C PRO A 21 7.25 -25.73 26.08
N THR A 22 6.71 -25.67 27.30
CA THR A 22 5.66 -24.69 27.65
C THR A 22 6.20 -23.25 27.68
N VAL A 23 7.43 -23.03 28.19
CA VAL A 23 8.10 -21.73 28.11
C VAL A 23 8.41 -21.35 26.66
N PHE A 24 8.86 -22.29 25.82
CA PHE A 24 9.09 -22.01 24.39
C PHE A 24 7.80 -21.68 23.63
N ILE A 25 6.70 -22.39 23.88
CA ILE A 25 5.39 -22.08 23.28
C ILE A 25 4.90 -20.70 23.74
N LEU A 26 5.03 -20.39 25.03
CA LEU A 26 4.66 -19.07 25.55
C LEU A 26 5.50 -17.96 24.93
N LEU A 27 6.82 -18.16 24.80
CA LEU A 27 7.71 -17.23 24.12
C LEU A 27 7.34 -17.08 22.64
N PHE A 28 6.96 -18.15 21.94
CA PHE A 28 6.50 -18.09 20.55
C PHE A 28 5.18 -17.32 20.40
N ILE A 29 4.24 -17.53 21.32
CA ILE A 29 2.95 -16.82 21.35
C ILE A 29 3.19 -15.34 21.67
N LEU A 30 3.99 -15.03 22.69
CA LEU A 30 4.35 -13.65 23.05
C LEU A 30 5.12 -12.96 21.93
N HIS A 31 6.04 -13.67 21.27
CA HIS A 31 6.75 -13.16 20.10
C HIS A 31 5.78 -12.93 18.94
N GLY A 32 4.84 -13.84 18.68
CA GLY A 32 3.78 -13.64 17.68
C GLY A 32 2.88 -12.43 17.98
N PHE A 33 2.55 -12.19 19.26
CA PHE A 33 1.84 -10.98 19.68
C PHE A 33 2.70 -9.71 19.58
N SER A 34 3.99 -9.80 19.87
CA SER A 34 4.94 -8.68 19.73
C SER A 34 5.16 -8.31 18.26
N VAL A 35 5.30 -9.30 17.37
CA VAL A 35 5.41 -9.10 15.92
C VAL A 35 4.12 -8.52 15.33
N LYS A 36 2.94 -8.83 15.91
CA LYS A 36 1.69 -8.13 15.57
C LYS A 36 1.68 -6.66 16.03
N LYS A 37 2.37 -6.33 17.12
CA LYS A 37 2.52 -4.96 17.65
C LYS A 37 3.57 -4.12 16.93
N ASP A 38 4.58 -4.75 16.31
CA ASP A 38 5.59 -4.09 15.48
C ASP A 38 5.09 -3.68 14.09
N ARG A 39 3.77 -3.76 13.88
CA ARG A 39 3.08 -3.08 12.78
C ARG A 39 3.03 -1.58 13.11
N ALA A 40 4.19 -0.93 13.01
CA ALA A 40 4.31 0.51 13.10
C ALA A 40 3.31 1.13 12.11
N VAL A 41 2.24 1.71 12.64
CA VAL A 41 1.24 2.46 11.89
C VAL A 41 1.98 3.63 11.25
N PHE A 42 1.83 3.79 9.94
CA PHE A 42 2.42 4.91 9.21
C PHE A 42 2.02 6.21 9.93
N PRO A 43 2.96 7.13 10.22
CA PRO A 43 2.73 8.23 11.17
C PRO A 43 1.73 9.31 10.69
N VAL A 44 1.11 9.13 9.52
CA VAL A 44 0.20 10.10 8.94
C VAL A 44 -1.04 9.40 8.36
N ASN A 45 -2.15 9.39 9.11
CA ASN A 45 -3.47 8.99 8.63
C ASN A 45 -4.25 10.21 8.09
N ILE A 46 -3.56 11.12 7.41
CA ILE A 46 -4.15 12.33 6.84
C ILE A 46 -4.34 12.09 5.35
N PRO A 47 -5.56 12.30 4.82
CA PRO A 47 -5.77 12.16 3.39
C PRO A 47 -5.01 13.23 2.61
N CYS A 48 -4.59 12.87 1.42
CA CYS A 48 -3.88 13.72 0.48
C CYS A 48 -4.72 13.91 -0.78
N ARG A 49 -4.79 15.14 -1.28
CA ARG A 49 -5.49 15.45 -2.53
C ARG A 49 -4.59 16.28 -3.43
N GLY A 50 -4.57 15.94 -4.72
CA GLY A 50 -3.81 16.67 -5.71
C GLY A 50 -4.43 16.59 -7.10
N ASN A 51 -3.98 17.47 -7.98
CA ASN A 51 -4.26 17.35 -9.40
C ASN A 51 -3.07 16.64 -10.06
N MET A 52 -3.37 15.74 -10.98
CA MET A 52 -2.42 14.97 -11.75
C MET A 52 -2.64 15.26 -13.23
N ILE A 53 -1.55 15.51 -13.95
CA ILE A 53 -1.55 15.59 -15.40
C ILE A 53 -0.59 14.51 -15.89
N VAL A 54 -1.10 13.58 -16.70
CA VAL A 54 -0.28 12.55 -17.34
C VAL A 54 -0.31 12.83 -18.84
N GLU A 55 0.86 12.90 -19.44
CA GLU A 55 1.01 13.05 -20.90
C GLU A 55 1.85 11.89 -21.41
N ALA A 56 1.32 11.14 -22.36
CA ALA A 56 1.99 10.03 -23.01
C ALA A 56 2.07 10.30 -24.51
N ARG A 57 3.25 10.11 -25.10
CA ARG A 57 3.47 10.23 -26.54
C ARG A 57 3.96 8.90 -27.08
N TYR A 58 3.28 8.43 -28.11
CA TYR A 58 3.62 7.24 -28.89
C TYR A 58 3.80 7.66 -30.35
N ASP A 59 4.36 6.77 -31.17
CA ASP A 59 4.77 7.11 -32.54
C ASP A 59 3.66 7.78 -33.38
N ASN A 60 2.41 7.32 -33.25
CA ASN A 60 1.29 7.79 -34.09
C ASN A 60 0.12 8.39 -33.28
N GLN A 61 0.28 8.56 -31.96
CA GLN A 61 -0.79 9.07 -31.10
C GLN A 61 -0.21 9.69 -29.83
N SER A 62 -0.93 10.68 -29.28
CA SER A 62 -0.65 11.15 -27.93
C SER A 62 -1.89 11.03 -27.06
N ALA A 63 -1.67 10.86 -25.77
CA ALA A 63 -2.72 10.74 -24.78
C ALA A 63 -2.45 11.74 -23.65
N LYS A 64 -3.52 12.32 -23.11
CA LYS A 64 -3.45 13.20 -21.94
C LYS A 64 -4.52 12.82 -20.92
N LEU A 65 -4.15 12.76 -19.66
CA LEU A 65 -5.07 12.70 -18.54
C LEU A 65 -4.96 13.99 -17.74
N VAL A 66 -6.10 14.61 -17.44
CA VAL A 66 -6.20 15.64 -16.41
C VAL A 66 -7.14 15.11 -15.36
N SER A 67 -6.63 14.86 -14.16
CA SER A 67 -7.40 14.26 -13.08
C SER A 67 -7.08 14.85 -11.72
N THR A 68 -7.99 14.66 -10.78
CA THR A 68 -7.76 14.82 -9.36
C THR A 68 -7.58 13.43 -8.74
N LEU A 69 -6.55 13.30 -7.92
CA LEU A 69 -6.27 12.14 -7.10
C LEU A 69 -6.54 12.48 -5.64
N TYR A 70 -7.26 11.61 -4.95
CA TYR A 70 -7.44 11.62 -3.51
C TYR A 70 -6.92 10.31 -2.94
N PHE A 71 -5.99 10.38 -2.01
CA PHE A 71 -5.34 9.24 -1.36
C PHE A 71 -5.67 9.28 0.12
N SER A 72 -6.14 8.19 0.69
CA SER A 72 -6.45 8.09 2.12
C SER A 72 -6.06 6.72 2.64
N PHE A 73 -5.45 6.70 3.81
CA PHE A 73 -5.40 5.47 4.60
C PHE A 73 -6.80 5.19 5.15
N LEU A 74 -7.14 3.91 5.22
CA LEU A 74 -8.37 3.37 5.81
C LEU A 74 -8.00 2.41 6.94
N ASP A 75 -8.99 1.99 7.71
CA ASP A 75 -8.81 0.96 8.73
C ASP A 75 -8.35 -0.38 8.11
N ASN A 76 -7.73 -1.22 8.94
CA ASN A 76 -7.31 -2.59 8.58
C ASN A 76 -6.28 -2.71 7.45
N HIS A 77 -5.30 -1.80 7.38
CA HIS A 77 -4.21 -1.83 6.40
C HIS A 77 -4.70 -1.68 4.96
N LYS A 78 -5.72 -0.83 4.77
CA LYS A 78 -6.28 -0.50 3.47
C LYS A 78 -5.96 0.93 3.10
N ILE A 79 -5.86 1.17 1.80
CA ILE A 79 -5.74 2.52 1.22
C ILE A 79 -6.86 2.69 0.21
N LEU A 80 -7.46 3.88 0.18
CA LEU A 80 -8.34 4.33 -0.87
C LEU A 80 -7.60 5.32 -1.76
N VAL A 81 -7.60 5.06 -3.07
CA VAL A 81 -7.26 6.03 -4.10
C VAL A 81 -8.51 6.33 -4.91
N SER A 82 -9.01 7.56 -4.84
CA SER A 82 -10.10 8.05 -5.68
C SER A 82 -9.54 8.89 -6.82
N LEU A 83 -9.90 8.55 -8.05
CA LEU A 83 -9.52 9.28 -9.25
C LEU A 83 -10.77 9.85 -9.90
N SER A 84 -10.70 11.13 -10.29
CA SER A 84 -11.76 11.79 -11.06
C SER A 84 -11.13 12.69 -12.11
N GLY A 85 -11.58 12.65 -13.36
CA GLY A 85 -10.94 13.43 -14.41
C GLY A 85 -11.41 13.13 -15.82
N THR A 86 -10.60 13.56 -16.78
CA THR A 86 -10.85 13.35 -18.20
C THR A 86 -9.58 12.93 -18.92
N GLY A 87 -9.67 11.81 -19.64
CA GLY A 87 -8.67 11.33 -20.60
C GLY A 87 -8.97 11.83 -22.00
N TYR A 88 -7.91 12.14 -22.75
CA TYR A 88 -7.95 12.62 -24.12
C TYR A 88 -6.99 11.78 -24.96
N LEU A 89 -7.42 11.43 -26.17
CA LEU A 89 -6.55 10.91 -27.22
C LEU A 89 -6.46 11.93 -28.35
N TYR A 90 -5.27 12.08 -28.89
CA TYR A 90 -4.98 12.99 -29.98
C TYR A 90 -4.38 12.23 -31.16
N ASP A 91 -4.71 12.67 -32.37
CA ASP A 91 -4.02 12.26 -33.59
C ASP A 91 -2.64 12.93 -33.72
N GLU A 92 -1.87 12.56 -34.73
CA GLU A 92 -0.55 13.14 -35.05
C GLU A 92 -0.61 14.64 -35.35
N LYS A 93 -1.78 15.17 -35.72
CA LYS A 93 -2.00 16.58 -36.01
C LYS A 93 -2.39 17.38 -34.75
N GLY A 94 -2.53 16.71 -33.60
CA GLY A 94 -2.92 17.30 -32.32
C GLY A 94 -4.43 17.52 -32.16
N ASN A 95 -5.27 16.93 -33.01
CA ASN A 95 -6.72 16.99 -32.85
C ASN A 95 -7.20 15.93 -31.87
N ILE A 96 -8.16 16.28 -31.02
CA ILE A 96 -8.79 15.34 -30.09
C ILE A 96 -9.63 14.34 -30.88
N THR A 97 -9.24 13.08 -30.87
CA THR A 97 -10.00 11.98 -31.50
C THR A 97 -10.96 11.32 -30.50
N GLN A 98 -10.60 11.30 -29.21
CA GLN A 98 -11.47 10.78 -28.15
C GLN A 98 -11.35 11.58 -26.86
N ARG A 99 -12.47 11.63 -26.13
CA ARG A 99 -12.56 12.19 -24.78
C ARG A 99 -13.33 11.21 -23.89
N LYS A 100 -12.74 10.85 -22.76
CA LYS A 100 -13.28 9.85 -21.83
C LYS A 100 -13.27 10.37 -20.40
N THR A 101 -14.30 10.06 -19.63
CA THR A 101 -14.47 10.43 -18.22
C THR A 101 -13.90 9.33 -17.35
N LEU A 102 -13.08 9.71 -16.37
CA LEU A 102 -12.54 8.83 -15.33
C LEU A 102 -13.23 9.16 -14.01
N LEU A 103 -13.82 8.17 -13.35
CA LEU A 103 -14.36 8.30 -12.00
C LEU A 103 -14.32 6.93 -11.28
N ARG A 104 -13.29 6.72 -10.47
CA ARG A 104 -13.01 5.42 -9.83
C ARG A 104 -12.58 5.55 -8.39
N ASN A 105 -12.98 4.58 -7.58
CA ASN A 105 -12.44 4.34 -6.25
C ASN A 105 -11.68 3.01 -6.27
N ILE A 106 -10.38 3.07 -6.04
CA ILE A 106 -9.48 1.93 -6.01
C ILE A 106 -9.08 1.67 -4.57
N TYR A 107 -9.31 0.45 -4.11
CA TYR A 107 -8.94 -0.01 -2.78
C TYR A 107 -7.69 -0.87 -2.89
N TYR A 108 -6.73 -0.59 -2.03
CA TYR A 108 -5.48 -1.33 -1.93
C TYR A 108 -5.39 -2.00 -0.58
N ASP A 109 -4.91 -3.23 -0.58
CA ASP A 109 -4.28 -3.81 0.61
C ASP A 109 -2.79 -3.44 0.57
N TYR A 110 -2.21 -3.10 1.72
CA TYR A 110 -0.78 -2.77 1.81
C TYR A 110 -0.01 -3.68 2.76
N ILE A 111 1.22 -4.01 2.37
CA ILE A 111 2.19 -4.74 3.18
C ILE A 111 3.38 -3.82 3.45
N HIS A 112 3.81 -3.75 4.71
CA HIS A 112 5.02 -3.03 5.10
C HIS A 112 6.23 -3.95 4.87
N GLU A 113 6.92 -3.74 3.75
CA GLU A 113 8.04 -4.59 3.31
C GLU A 113 9.30 -4.37 4.17
N SER A 114 9.55 -3.11 4.54
CA SER A 114 10.76 -2.74 5.27
C SER A 114 10.50 -1.54 6.18
N THR A 115 10.62 -1.77 7.48
CA THR A 115 10.53 -0.74 8.53
C THR A 115 11.66 0.27 8.46
N HIS A 116 12.84 -0.13 7.96
CA HIS A 116 14.00 0.76 7.86
C HIS A 116 13.86 1.77 6.72
N SER A 117 13.33 1.34 5.58
CA SER A 117 13.17 2.18 4.39
C SER A 117 11.76 2.74 4.22
N SER A 118 10.83 2.41 5.13
CA SER A 118 9.40 2.75 5.02
C SER A 118 8.82 2.35 3.65
N THR A 119 9.15 1.16 3.18
CA THR A 119 8.71 0.67 1.87
C THR A 119 7.43 -0.14 2.03
N TYR A 120 6.43 0.16 1.21
CA TYR A 120 5.16 -0.53 1.20
C TYR A 120 4.91 -1.13 -0.19
N SER A 121 4.25 -2.28 -0.24
CA SER A 121 3.72 -2.86 -1.49
C SER A 121 2.21 -2.69 -1.49
N LEU A 122 1.65 -2.18 -2.59
CA LEU A 122 0.22 -1.93 -2.73
C LEU A 122 -0.38 -2.88 -3.77
N THR A 123 -1.34 -3.70 -3.34
CA THR A 123 -2.08 -4.59 -4.23
C THR A 123 -3.52 -4.10 -4.37
N SER A 124 -3.94 -3.80 -5.60
CA SER A 124 -5.31 -3.35 -5.87
C SER A 124 -6.27 -4.51 -5.59
N SER A 125 -7.07 -4.39 -4.54
CA SER A 125 -7.99 -5.44 -4.10
C SER A 125 -9.39 -5.26 -4.67
N GLN A 126 -9.79 -4.02 -4.95
CA GLN A 126 -11.10 -3.71 -5.52
C GLN A 126 -11.06 -2.39 -6.30
N ILE A 127 -11.75 -2.35 -7.44
CA ILE A 127 -11.93 -1.13 -8.23
C ILE A 127 -13.43 -0.92 -8.44
N ASN A 128 -13.96 0.15 -7.85
CA ASN A 128 -15.32 0.60 -8.07
C ASN A 128 -15.31 1.66 -9.18
N ILE A 129 -15.98 1.35 -10.28
CA ILE A 129 -16.10 2.21 -11.45
C ILE A 129 -17.49 2.85 -11.41
N ASP A 130 -17.57 4.17 -11.45
CA ASP A 130 -18.85 4.87 -11.50
C ASP A 130 -19.53 4.67 -12.87
N SER A 131 -20.85 4.72 -12.90
CA SER A 131 -21.67 4.67 -14.12
C SER A 131 -21.27 5.69 -15.19
N VAL A 132 -20.72 6.85 -14.81
CA VAL A 132 -20.30 7.89 -15.75
C VAL A 132 -18.85 7.71 -16.25
N ASP A 133 -18.09 6.81 -15.63
CA ASP A 133 -16.76 6.45 -16.12
C ASP A 133 -16.89 5.60 -17.38
N ASN A 134 -16.26 6.05 -18.45
CA ASN A 134 -16.30 5.38 -19.76
C ASN A 134 -14.89 5.11 -20.33
N MET A 135 -13.88 5.09 -19.45
CA MET A 135 -12.51 4.76 -19.80
C MET A 135 -12.42 3.27 -20.16
N ASP A 136 -12.09 3.00 -21.43
CA ASP A 136 -11.85 1.65 -21.93
C ASP A 136 -10.40 1.21 -21.68
N TRP A 137 -10.12 -0.05 -22.02
CA TRP A 137 -8.79 -0.64 -21.85
C TRP A 137 -7.71 0.15 -22.58
N GLN A 138 -7.98 0.55 -23.83
CA GLN A 138 -7.00 1.22 -24.69
C GLN A 138 -6.53 2.52 -24.05
N ILE A 139 -7.45 3.39 -23.63
CA ILE A 139 -7.05 4.67 -23.04
C ILE A 139 -6.50 4.48 -21.62
N SER A 140 -7.01 3.49 -20.86
CA SER A 140 -6.54 3.21 -19.50
C SER A 140 -5.09 2.75 -19.49
N SER A 141 -4.70 1.84 -20.39
CA SER A 141 -3.33 1.32 -20.46
C SER A 141 -2.28 2.36 -20.85
N LEU A 142 -2.71 3.48 -21.45
CA LEU A 142 -1.81 4.56 -21.86
C LEU A 142 -1.67 5.64 -20.78
N LEU A 143 -2.71 5.83 -19.96
CA LEU A 143 -2.82 6.99 -19.06
C LEU A 143 -2.82 6.66 -17.57
N LEU A 144 -3.02 5.40 -17.20
CA LEU A 144 -3.16 4.98 -15.82
C LEU A 144 -2.10 3.93 -15.46
N LEU A 145 -1.70 3.90 -14.19
CA LEU A 145 -0.98 2.76 -13.64
C LEU A 145 -1.87 1.52 -13.70
N ASN A 146 -1.28 0.35 -13.92
CA ASN A 146 -2.03 -0.91 -14.05
C ASN A 146 -2.97 -1.14 -12.88
N SER A 147 -2.52 -0.91 -11.64
CA SER A 147 -3.35 -1.11 -10.46
C SER A 147 -4.57 -0.17 -10.34
N PHE A 148 -4.65 0.90 -11.15
CA PHE A 148 -5.83 1.78 -11.22
C PHE A 148 -6.96 1.24 -12.11
N PHE A 149 -6.70 0.23 -12.95
CA PHE A 149 -7.72 -0.35 -13.83
C PHE A 149 -7.72 -1.89 -13.92
N LEU A 150 -6.76 -2.55 -13.26
CA LEU A 150 -6.66 -4.00 -13.13
C LEU A 150 -6.71 -4.43 -11.67
N THR A 151 -7.82 -5.03 -11.26
CA THR A 151 -7.96 -5.67 -9.94
C THR A 151 -6.97 -6.82 -9.81
N GLY A 152 -6.33 -6.96 -8.64
CA GLY A 152 -5.30 -7.95 -8.35
C GLY A 152 -3.90 -7.57 -8.83
N HIS A 153 -3.76 -6.52 -9.65
CA HIS A 153 -2.44 -6.04 -10.04
C HIS A 153 -1.74 -5.41 -8.83
N THR A 154 -0.46 -5.76 -8.69
CA THR A 154 0.41 -5.20 -7.66
C THR A 154 1.31 -4.18 -8.34
N ASP A 155 1.15 -2.92 -7.96
CA ASP A 155 2.13 -1.90 -8.30
C ASP A 155 2.99 -1.66 -7.06
N THR A 156 4.29 -1.76 -7.22
CA THR A 156 5.21 -1.45 -6.13
C THR A 156 5.30 0.06 -5.99
N LEU A 157 4.47 0.62 -5.11
CA LEU A 157 4.51 2.02 -4.74
C LEU A 157 5.16 2.18 -3.36
N ALA A 158 6.35 2.76 -3.30
CA ALA A 158 6.97 3.10 -2.02
C ALA A 158 6.32 4.37 -1.44
N LEU A 159 5.83 4.26 -0.21
CA LEU A 159 5.28 5.38 0.57
C LEU A 159 6.33 5.86 1.58
N LYS A 160 7.19 6.78 1.14
CA LYS A 160 8.31 7.27 1.95
C LYS A 160 7.92 8.52 2.71
N LYS A 161 8.22 8.57 4.01
CA LYS A 161 8.28 9.85 4.74
C LYS A 161 9.43 10.66 4.15
N TYR A 162 9.13 11.81 3.54
CA TYR A 162 10.16 12.68 2.94
C TYR A 162 10.69 13.67 3.99
N ASP A 163 9.80 14.27 4.78
CA ASP A 163 10.10 15.02 6.01
C ASP A 163 8.97 14.86 7.05
N ASP A 164 8.99 15.63 8.13
CA ASP A 164 7.99 15.56 9.22
C ASP A 164 6.55 15.81 8.78
N ASN A 165 6.32 16.46 7.64
CA ASN A 165 4.99 16.79 7.15
C ASN A 165 4.84 16.47 5.67
N THR A 166 5.65 15.58 5.12
CA THR A 166 5.54 15.19 3.73
C THR A 166 5.63 13.68 3.53
N LEU A 167 4.75 13.17 2.67
CA LEU A 167 4.75 11.80 2.19
C LEU A 167 5.05 11.83 0.70
N LEU A 168 6.12 11.14 0.29
CA LEU A 168 6.42 10.85 -1.10
C LEU A 168 5.83 9.49 -1.46
N ILE A 169 4.98 9.49 -2.48
CA ILE A 169 4.45 8.30 -3.12
C ILE A 169 5.23 8.15 -4.42
N GLU A 170 5.96 7.05 -4.57
CA GLU A 170 6.77 6.78 -5.76
C GLU A 170 6.58 5.35 -6.24
N SER A 171 6.71 5.13 -7.54
CA SER A 171 6.90 3.81 -8.11
C SER A 171 8.38 3.45 -8.17
N ASN A 172 8.68 2.22 -8.61
CA ASN A 172 10.06 1.83 -8.94
C ASN A 172 10.67 2.63 -10.11
N GLN A 173 9.87 3.32 -10.92
CA GLN A 173 10.31 4.04 -12.12
C GLN A 173 10.28 5.55 -11.97
N SER A 174 9.39 6.10 -11.13
CA SER A 174 9.25 7.55 -10.96
C SER A 174 8.49 7.93 -9.68
N PRO A 175 8.77 9.12 -9.11
CA PRO A 175 7.90 9.72 -8.10
C PRO A 175 6.53 10.03 -8.70
N VAL A 176 5.47 9.64 -8.00
CA VAL A 176 4.08 9.77 -8.44
C VAL A 176 3.43 11.01 -7.82
N ALA A 177 3.59 11.20 -6.50
CA ALA A 177 2.99 12.33 -5.79
C ALA A 177 3.78 12.71 -4.53
N LEU A 178 3.85 14.00 -4.22
CA LEU A 178 4.32 14.51 -2.93
C LEU A 178 3.15 15.14 -2.18
N CYS A 179 2.77 14.54 -1.06
CA CYS A 179 1.74 15.03 -0.17
C CYS A 179 2.37 15.93 0.88
N VAL A 180 1.91 17.18 0.98
CA VAL A 180 2.41 18.17 1.95
C VAL A 180 1.31 18.46 2.97
N PHE A 181 1.59 18.14 4.22
CA PHE A 181 0.71 18.34 5.36
C PHE A 181 1.09 19.64 6.07
N LYS A 182 0.09 20.43 6.45
CA LYS A 182 0.32 21.64 7.25
C LYS A 182 0.68 21.20 8.68
N LYS A 183 1.78 21.76 9.22
CA LYS A 183 2.07 21.65 10.66
C LYS A 183 0.88 22.20 11.46
N ILE A 184 0.26 21.35 12.26
CA ILE A 184 -0.67 21.78 13.30
C ILE A 184 0.21 22.21 14.48
N PHE A 185 0.27 23.51 14.72
CA PHE A 185 0.95 24.10 15.88
C PHE A 185 0.09 23.96 17.13
#